data_AF-A0ABD2LNN2-F1
#
_entry.id   AF-A0ABD2LNN2-F1
#
_cell.length_a   1.000
_cell.length_b   1.000
_cell.length_c   1.000
_cell.angle_alpha   90.00
_cell.angle_beta   90.00
_cell.angle_gamma   90.00
#
_symmetry.space_group_name_H-M   'P 1'
#
loop_
_entity.id
_entity.type
_entity.pdbx_description
1 polymer ?
#
loop_
_entity_poly.entity_id
_entity_poly.type
_entity_poly.pdbx_seq_one_letter_code
_entity_poly.pdbx_strand_id
1 'polypeptide(L)'
;MPRLVMAETENWSCKCLAIVRIVSQKCGVPDFKKEFIEETTFNSESVAKGFPDFMSFAELMDPEKGFYDQSGDKVTLAIDVTVKETKTGDK
;
A
#
# COMPACT_ATOMS: atom_id res chain seq x y z
N MET A 1 -35.44 -17.89 0.01
CA MET A 1 -35.29 -16.52 0.55
C MET A 1 -34.55 -16.63 1.88
N PRO A 2 -33.61 -15.73 2.22
CA PRO A 2 -33.48 -14.39 1.69
C PRO A 2 -32.44 -14.27 0.57
N ARG A 3 -32.82 -13.48 -0.41
CA ARG A 3 -31.97 -12.87 -1.42
C ARG A 3 -30.96 -11.99 -0.66
N LEU A 4 -29.67 -12.29 -0.80
CA LEU A 4 -28.62 -11.39 -0.33
C LEU A 4 -28.92 -10.02 -0.94
N VAL A 5 -29.22 -9.06 -0.07
CA VAL A 5 -29.39 -7.67 -0.43
C VAL A 5 -28.11 -7.29 -1.14
N MET A 6 -28.20 -6.94 -2.42
CA MET A 6 -27.07 -6.33 -3.11
C MET A 6 -26.77 -5.09 -2.30
N ALA A 7 -25.66 -5.09 -1.56
CA ALA A 7 -25.11 -3.85 -1.06
C ALA A 7 -25.02 -2.96 -2.30
N GLU A 8 -25.77 -1.85 -2.30
CA GLU A 8 -25.62 -0.80 -3.30
C GLU A 8 -24.12 -0.64 -3.49
N THR A 9 -23.61 -0.90 -4.70
CA THR A 9 -22.19 -0.70 -4.99
C THR A 9 -21.89 0.73 -4.62
N GLU A 10 -21.20 0.93 -3.50
CA GLU A 10 -20.91 2.26 -3.01
C GLU A 10 -20.15 2.96 -4.15
N ASN A 11 -20.80 3.94 -4.80
CA ASN A 11 -20.28 4.65 -5.96
C ASN A 11 -19.21 5.65 -5.51
N TRP A 12 -18.15 5.16 -4.88
CA TRP A 12 -17.02 5.96 -4.46
C TRP A 12 -15.84 5.75 -5.40
N SER A 13 -15.07 6.81 -5.59
CA SER A 13 -13.72 6.69 -6.13
C SER A 13 -12.77 7.67 -5.45
N CYS A 14 -11.53 7.27 -5.28
CA CYS A 14 -10.45 8.09 -4.74
C CYS A 14 -9.23 7.97 -5.64
N LYS A 15 -8.84 9.08 -6.25
CA LYS A 15 -7.64 9.18 -7.07
C LYS A 15 -6.51 9.71 -6.20
N CYS A 16 -5.39 9.00 -6.14
CA CYS A 16 -4.26 9.40 -5.32
C CYS A 16 -2.91 9.05 -5.96
N LEU A 17 -1.86 9.73 -5.50
CA LEU A 17 -0.48 9.27 -5.62
C LEU A 17 -0.08 8.60 -4.31
N ALA A 18 0.73 7.55 -4.38
CA ALA A 18 1.25 6.92 -3.19
C ALA A 18 2.73 6.53 -3.35
N ILE A 19 3.47 6.70 -2.27
CA ILE A 19 4.85 6.22 -2.10
C ILE A 19 4.79 5.13 -1.04
N VAL A 20 5.15 3.91 -1.40
CA VAL A 20 5.22 2.78 -0.48
C VAL A 20 6.68 2.52 -0.14
N ARG A 21 6.99 2.32 1.15
CA ARG A 21 8.35 2.09 1.61
C ARG A 21 8.43 0.99 2.68
N ILE A 22 9.52 0.22 2.60
CA ILE A 22 10.03 -0.57 3.72
C ILE A 22 11.02 0.32 4.47
N VAL A 23 10.69 0.63 5.72
CA VAL A 23 11.48 1.53 6.56
C VAL A 23 12.72 0.80 7.05
N SER A 24 13.89 1.37 6.79
CA SER A 24 15.14 0.81 7.28
C SER A 24 15.20 0.86 8.81
N GLN A 25 15.62 -0.25 9.41
CA GLN A 25 15.87 -0.39 10.85
C GLN A 25 17.36 -0.20 11.19
N LYS A 26 18.22 0.00 10.17
CA LYS A 26 19.68 0.14 10.31
C LYS A 26 20.10 1.58 10.08
N CYS A 27 20.79 2.16 11.06
CA CYS A 27 21.29 3.54 10.97
C CYS A 27 22.17 3.73 9.73
N GLY A 28 21.89 4.78 8.95
CA GLY A 28 22.63 5.10 7.72
C GLY A 28 22.20 4.32 6.48
N VAL A 29 21.28 3.35 6.60
CA VAL A 29 20.67 2.68 5.44
C VAL A 29 19.35 3.38 5.11
N PRO A 30 19.13 3.83 3.86
CA PRO A 30 17.88 4.47 3.46
C PRO A 30 16.73 3.47 3.33
N ASP A 31 15.50 3.98 3.42
CA ASP A 31 14.29 3.22 3.12
C ASP A 31 14.31 2.68 1.68
N PHE A 32 13.82 1.45 1.50
CA PHE A 32 13.52 0.95 0.16
C PHE A 32 12.11 1.41 -0.24
N LYS A 33 11.98 2.17 -1.32
CA LYS A 33 10.71 2.74 -1.75
C LYS A 33 10.36 2.41 -3.20
N LYS A 34 9.07 2.28 -3.49
CA LYS A 34 8.49 2.37 -4.83
C LYS A 34 7.36 3.37 -4.84
N GLU A 35 7.25 4.10 -5.94
CA GLU A 35 6.23 5.12 -6.15
C GLU A 35 5.29 4.60 -7.23
N PHE A 36 3.98 4.81 -7.08
CA PHE A 36 3.08 4.60 -8.20
C PHE A 36 3.40 5.63 -9.27
N ILE A 37 3.81 5.16 -10.46
CA ILE A 37 4.25 6.01 -11.57
C ILE A 37 3.10 6.91 -12.04
N GLU A 38 1.87 6.44 -11.90
CA GLU A 38 0.65 7.15 -12.30
C GLU A 38 -0.33 7.30 -11.14
N GLU A 39 -1.22 8.29 -11.28
CA GLU A 39 -2.35 8.46 -10.36
C GLU A 39 -3.19 7.18 -10.32
N THR A 40 -3.34 6.65 -9.10
CA THR A 40 -4.06 5.41 -8.86
C THR A 40 -5.46 5.71 -8.37
N THR A 41 -6.47 5.22 -9.10
CA THR A 41 -7.87 5.28 -8.65
C THR A 41 -8.25 4.03 -7.87
N PHE A 42 -8.69 4.23 -6.63
CA PHE A 42 -9.35 3.24 -5.79
C PHE A 42 -10.87 3.40 -5.89
N ASN A 43 -11.61 2.30 -5.91
CA ASN A 43 -13.08 2.26 -5.95
C ASN A 43 -13.56 0.88 -5.48
N SER A 44 -14.88 0.63 -5.50
CA SER A 44 -15.49 -0.64 -5.09
C SER A 44 -14.96 -1.89 -5.83
N GLU A 45 -14.47 -1.74 -7.06
CA GLU A 45 -13.93 -2.84 -7.87
C GLU A 45 -12.41 -3.01 -7.71
N SER A 46 -11.70 -1.95 -7.29
CA SER A 46 -10.25 -1.90 -7.14
C SER A 46 -9.87 -1.25 -5.82
N VAL A 47 -10.27 -1.90 -4.73
CA VAL A 47 -10.09 -1.42 -3.34
C VAL A 47 -8.64 -1.50 -2.85
N ALA A 48 -7.79 -2.29 -3.51
CA ALA A 48 -6.40 -2.49 -3.12
C ALA A 48 -5.49 -2.55 -4.35
N LYS A 49 -4.36 -1.85 -4.28
CA LYS A 49 -3.28 -1.88 -5.28
C LYS A 49 -1.93 -1.93 -4.59
N GLY A 50 -0.94 -2.49 -5.26
CA GLY A 50 0.40 -2.64 -4.73
C GLY A 50 1.36 -3.15 -5.81
N PHE A 51 2.53 -3.59 -5.36
CA PHE A 51 3.56 -4.16 -6.22
C PHE A 51 3.75 -5.63 -5.82
N PRO A 52 3.33 -6.59 -6.66
CA PRO A 52 3.53 -8.01 -6.38
C PRO A 52 4.99 -8.35 -6.14
N ASP A 53 5.89 -7.75 -6.92
CA ASP A 53 7.34 -7.91 -6.80
C ASP A 53 7.97 -6.68 -6.16
N PHE A 54 7.53 -6.30 -4.95
CA PHE A 54 8.07 -5.13 -4.25
C PHE A 54 9.55 -5.33 -3.90
N MET A 55 9.86 -6.40 -3.16
CA MET A 55 11.20 -6.85 -2.77
C MET A 55 11.17 -8.36 -2.60
N SER A 56 12.27 -9.06 -2.90
CA SER A 56 12.31 -10.51 -2.64
C SER A 56 12.30 -10.78 -1.13
N PHE A 57 11.63 -11.87 -0.72
CA PHE A 57 11.59 -12.22 0.70
C PHE A 57 12.99 -12.51 1.27
N ALA A 58 13.87 -13.15 0.49
CA ALA A 58 15.25 -13.41 0.92
C ALA A 58 16.02 -12.10 1.18
N GLU A 59 15.84 -11.08 0.33
CA GLU A 59 16.45 -9.78 0.54
C GLU A 59 15.85 -9.02 1.72
N LEU A 60 14.53 -9.12 1.93
CA LEU A 60 13.86 -8.50 3.07
C LEU A 60 14.39 -9.04 4.40
N MET A 61 14.62 -10.35 4.46
CA MET A 61 15.05 -11.06 5.67
C MET A 61 16.57 -11.03 5.88
N ASP A 62 17.34 -10.48 4.95
CA ASP A 62 18.80 -10.39 5.07
C ASP A 62 19.18 -9.32 6.13
N PRO A 63 19.82 -9.72 7.25
CA PRO A 63 20.20 -8.79 8.30
C PRO A 63 21.19 -7.71 7.85
N GLU A 64 21.95 -7.96 6.80
CA GLU A 64 22.91 -6.97 6.29
C GLU A 64 22.21 -5.81 5.57
N LYS A 65 21.03 -6.08 5.00
CA LYS A 65 20.20 -5.11 4.27
C LYS A 65 19.50 -4.13 5.19
N GLY A 66 19.28 -4.49 6.45
CA GLY A 66 18.76 -3.57 7.48
C GLY A 66 17.27 -3.29 7.44
N PHE A 67 16.49 -4.06 6.66
CA PHE A 67 15.02 -3.89 6.56
C PHE A 67 14.23 -4.70 7.59
N TYR A 68 14.85 -5.74 8.16
CA TYR A 68 14.25 -6.66 9.12
C TYR A 68 14.93 -6.48 10.50
N ASP A 69 14.13 -6.18 11.52
CA ASP A 69 14.55 -6.21 12.92
C ASP A 69 14.51 -7.66 13.42
N GLN A 70 15.69 -8.28 13.48
CA GLN A 70 15.83 -9.66 13.95
C GLN A 70 15.44 -9.84 15.42
N SER A 71 15.62 -8.81 16.25
CA SER A 71 15.35 -8.91 17.68
C SER A 71 13.86 -8.92 17.98
N GLY A 72 13.10 -8.16 17.19
CA GLY A 72 11.66 -8.03 17.31
C GLY A 72 10.84 -8.91 16.37
N ASP A 73 11.47 -9.62 15.43
CA ASP A 73 10.84 -10.30 14.29
C ASP A 73 9.86 -9.37 13.55
N LYS A 74 10.38 -8.21 13.11
CA LYS A 74 9.56 -7.09 12.60
C LYS A 74 10.10 -6.48 11.32
N VAL A 75 9.17 -6.08 10.47
CA VAL A 75 9.38 -5.21 9.31
C VAL A 75 8.41 -4.05 9.44
N THR A 76 8.89 -2.83 9.23
CA THR A 76 8.03 -1.63 9.25
C THR A 76 7.74 -1.19 7.81
N LEU A 77 6.45 -1.11 7.49
CA LEU A 77 5.97 -0.56 6.22
C LEU A 77 5.38 0.83 6.48
N ALA A 78 5.69 1.79 5.62
CA ALA A 78 5.07 3.11 5.63
C ALA A 78 4.57 3.46 4.23
N ILE A 79 3.47 4.22 4.19
CA ILE A 79 2.86 4.67 2.94
C ILE A 79 2.54 6.15 3.09
N ASP A 80 3.08 6.96 2.18
CA ASP A 80 2.72 8.36 2.05
C ASP A 80 1.70 8.49 0.91
N VAL A 81 0.47 8.90 1.23
CA VAL A 81 -0.63 9.02 0.27
C VAL A 81 -0.99 10.48 0.06
N THR A 82 -1.03 10.91 -1.21
CA THR A 82 -1.54 12.23 -1.60
C THR A 82 -2.83 12.06 -2.38
N VAL A 83 -3.94 12.45 -1.77
CA VAL A 83 -5.26 12.46 -2.43
C VAL A 83 -5.31 13.59 -3.47
N LYS A 84 -5.79 13.26 -4.67
CA LYS A 84 -5.98 14.21 -5.79
C LYS A 84 -7.45 14.55 -6.01
N GLU A 85 -8.30 13.54 -6.01
CA GLU A 85 -9.73 13.69 -6.26
C GLU A 85 -10.51 12.59 -5.53
N THR A 86 -11.68 12.93 -5.00
CA THR A 86 -12.61 11.97 -4.41
C THR A 86 -14.01 12.21 -4.97
N LYS A 87 -14.73 11.13 -5.27
CA LYS A 87 -16.15 11.15 -5.63
C LYS A 87 -16.89 10.19 -4.73
N THR A 88 -18.08 10.61 -4.33
CA THR A 88 -19.08 9.77 -3.67
C THR A 88 -20.38 10.02 -4.42
N GLY A 89 -21.11 8.97 -4.79
CA GLY A 89 -22.41 9.14 -5.44
C GLY A 89 -23.35 9.95 -4.55
N ASP A 90 -23.86 11.06 -5.08
CA ASP A 90 -25.01 11.74 -4.49
C ASP A 90 -26.21 10.78 -4.60
N LYS A 91 -26.88 10.54 -3.47
CA LYS A 91 -28.10 9.72 -3.40
C LYS A 91 -29.24 10.34 -4.18
#